data_AF-A0A258D6D7-F1
#
_entry.id   AF-A0A258D6D7-F1
#
_cell.length_a   1.000
_cell.length_b   1.000
_cell.length_c   1.000
_cell.angle_alpha   90.00
_cell.angle_beta   90.00
_cell.angle_gamma   90.00
#
_symmetry.space_group_name_H-M   'P 1'
#
loop_
_entity.id
_entity.type
_entity.pdbx_description
1 polymer ?
#
loop_
_entity_poly.entity_id
_entity_poly.type
_entity_poly.pdbx_seq_one_letter_code
_entity_poly.pdbx_strand_id
1 'polypeptide(L)'
;MIGKLKGIVDSYGEDHVILDVQGVGYVVQCSSRTLQRLPKPGEPSALSIETHVREDAIRLYGFLSDTERDWFRLMQVVQGVGAKVALAILSTFEPGALATAIATGDKAAVSRAPGVGPKLAQRLCAELKDKAPAFGHVDPGVAQLASALQDKKLPQPVADAVSALANLG
;
A
#
# COMPACT_ATOMS: atom_id res chain seq x y z
N MET A 1 9.23 11.16 -17.65
CA MET A 1 8.61 10.28 -16.63
C MET A 1 7.11 10.51 -16.64
N ILE A 2 6.29 9.46 -16.62
CA ILE A 2 4.81 9.56 -16.68
C ILE A 2 4.28 9.50 -15.24
N GLY A 3 3.56 10.54 -14.81
CA GLY A 3 3.04 10.65 -13.43
C GLY A 3 1.56 10.31 -13.26
N LYS A 4 0.77 10.39 -14.33
CA LYS A 4 -0.67 10.10 -14.33
C LYS A 4 -1.13 9.77 -15.75
N LEU A 5 -2.06 8.84 -15.86
CA LEU A 5 -2.79 8.56 -17.10
C LEU A 5 -4.29 8.68 -16.85
N LYS A 6 -5.01 9.20 -17.85
CA LYS A 6 -6.47 9.31 -17.87
C LYS A 6 -6.94 8.81 -19.23
N GLY A 7 -7.84 7.85 -19.25
CA GLY A 7 -8.22 7.17 -20.48
C GLY A 7 -9.40 6.24 -20.28
N ILE A 8 -9.60 5.34 -21.23
CA ILE A 8 -10.61 4.29 -21.20
C ILE A 8 -9.93 2.97 -20.86
N VAL A 9 -10.54 2.18 -19.98
CA VAL A 9 -10.10 0.81 -19.74
C VAL A 9 -10.37 0.00 -21.01
N ASP A 10 -9.33 -0.44 -21.69
CA ASP A 10 -9.46 -1.23 -22.91
C ASP A 10 -9.66 -2.71 -22.56
N SER A 11 -8.71 -3.29 -21.82
CA SER A 11 -8.71 -4.71 -21.49
C SER A 11 -7.88 -5.00 -20.24
N TYR A 12 -8.04 -6.21 -19.70
CA TYR A 12 -7.32 -6.70 -18.53
C TYR A 12 -6.44 -7.89 -18.91
N GLY A 13 -5.22 -7.89 -18.37
CA GLY A 13 -4.39 -9.09 -18.25
C GLY A 13 -4.45 -9.66 -16.83
N GLU A 14 -3.55 -10.59 -16.52
CA GLU A 14 -3.48 -11.21 -15.19
C GLU A 14 -3.04 -10.22 -14.10
N ASP A 15 -2.06 -9.37 -14.40
CA ASP A 15 -1.39 -8.46 -13.47
C ASP A 15 -1.35 -6.99 -13.95
N HIS A 16 -2.08 -6.69 -15.02
CA HIS A 16 -2.06 -5.38 -15.66
C HIS A 16 -3.40 -5.02 -16.29
N VAL A 17 -3.56 -3.74 -16.59
CA VAL A 17 -4.63 -3.19 -17.41
C VAL A 17 -4.02 -2.51 -18.63
N ILE A 18 -4.69 -2.61 -19.78
CA ILE A 18 -4.43 -1.76 -20.92
C ILE A 18 -5.34 -0.54 -20.79
N LEU A 19 -4.75 0.64 -20.61
CA LEU A 19 -5.47 1.91 -20.57
C LEU A 19 -5.25 2.66 -21.88
N ASP A 20 -6.32 2.81 -22.65
CA ASP A 20 -6.31 3.61 -23.89
C ASP A 20 -6.36 5.09 -23.53
N VAL A 21 -5.28 5.81 -23.85
CA VAL A 21 -5.21 7.26 -23.76
C VAL A 21 -5.13 7.82 -25.19
N GLN A 22 -6.29 8.19 -25.74
CA GLN A 22 -6.43 8.82 -27.06
C GLN A 22 -5.83 8.00 -28.22
N GLY A 23 -6.08 6.68 -28.23
CA GLY A 23 -5.62 5.74 -29.24
C GLY A 23 -4.27 5.06 -28.91
N VAL A 24 -3.68 5.35 -27.75
CA VAL A 24 -2.43 4.73 -27.29
C VAL A 24 -2.73 3.83 -26.09
N GLY A 25 -2.62 2.51 -26.29
CA GLY A 25 -2.78 1.51 -25.24
C GLY A 25 -1.55 1.39 -24.36
N TYR A 26 -1.63 1.93 -23.13
CA TYR A 26 -0.57 1.79 -22.14
C TYR A 26 -0.78 0.52 -21.33
N VAL A 27 0.23 -0.36 -21.29
CA VAL A 27 0.27 -1.50 -20.37
C VAL A 27 0.70 -1.00 -19.00
N VAL A 28 -0.21 -1.07 -18.02
CA VAL A 28 0.02 -0.59 -16.66
C VAL A 28 -0.12 -1.75 -15.67
N GLN A 29 0.98 -2.11 -15.01
CA GLN A 29 1.01 -3.14 -13.97
C GLN A 29 0.34 -2.61 -12.70
N CYS A 30 -0.51 -3.42 -12.08
CA CYS A 30 -1.32 -3.01 -10.93
C CYS A 30 -1.33 -4.11 -9.87
N SER A 31 -1.67 -3.76 -8.63
CA SER A 31 -2.02 -4.76 -7.61
C SER A 31 -3.34 -5.43 -8.00
N SER A 32 -3.56 -6.68 -7.56
CA SER A 32 -4.83 -7.36 -7.85
C SER A 32 -6.02 -6.62 -7.24
N ARG A 33 -5.83 -5.98 -6.07
CA ARG A 33 -6.82 -5.09 -5.45
C ARG A 33 -7.16 -3.90 -6.36
N THR A 34 -6.17 -3.27 -6.98
CA THR A 34 -6.41 -2.17 -7.91
C THR A 34 -7.14 -2.64 -9.16
N LEU A 35 -6.74 -3.78 -9.75
CA LEU A 35 -7.44 -4.36 -10.90
C LEU A 35 -8.91 -4.66 -10.61
N GLN A 36 -9.21 -5.21 -9.43
CA GLN A 36 -10.59 -5.51 -9.00
C GLN A 36 -11.45 -4.26 -8.77
N ARG A 37 -10.84 -3.10 -8.53
CA ARG A 37 -11.51 -1.84 -8.26
C ARG A 37 -11.64 -0.93 -9.47
N LEU A 38 -10.90 -1.23 -10.53
CA LEU A 38 -11.01 -0.49 -11.77
C LEU A 38 -12.36 -0.79 -12.45
N PRO A 39 -12.87 0.16 -13.26
CA PRO A 39 -14.15 0.00 -13.93
C PRO A 39 -14.07 -1.03 -15.08
N LYS A 40 -15.21 -1.37 -15.66
CA LYS A 40 -15.27 -2.37 -16.74
C LYS A 40 -14.60 -1.86 -18.03
N PRO A 41 -14.19 -2.75 -18.95
CA PRO A 41 -13.78 -2.35 -20.28
C PRO A 41 -14.80 -1.41 -20.96
N GLY A 42 -14.29 -0.35 -21.60
CA GLY A 42 -15.07 0.73 -22.21
C GLY A 42 -15.39 1.91 -21.30
N GLU A 43 -15.07 1.83 -20.00
CA GLU A 43 -15.35 2.91 -19.03
C GLU A 43 -14.10 3.76 -18.72
N PRO A 44 -14.28 5.05 -18.36
CA PRO A 44 -13.17 5.95 -18.08
C PRO A 44 -12.50 5.63 -16.73
N SER A 45 -11.17 5.74 -16.69
CA SER A 45 -10.39 5.62 -15.47
C SER A 45 -9.21 6.60 -15.44
N ALA A 46 -8.72 6.87 -14.24
CA ALA A 46 -7.53 7.66 -13.99
C ALA A 46 -6.62 6.92 -13.01
N LEU A 47 -5.35 6.76 -13.40
CA LEU A 47 -4.34 6.08 -12.60
C LEU A 47 -3.19 7.03 -12.30
N SER A 48 -2.81 7.11 -11.04
CA SER A 48 -1.51 7.66 -10.64
C SER A 48 -0.43 6.67 -11.06
N ILE A 49 0.62 7.14 -11.74
CA ILE A 49 1.63 6.28 -12.35
C ILE A 49 2.98 6.46 -11.65
N GLU A 50 3.65 5.35 -11.40
CA GLU A 50 5.08 5.27 -11.20
C GLU A 50 5.76 4.65 -12.42
N THR A 51 6.72 5.37 -13.00
CA THR A 51 7.46 4.91 -14.18
C THR A 51 8.82 4.36 -13.75
N HIS A 52 9.10 3.10 -14.05
CA HIS A 52 10.44 2.54 -13.93
C HIS A 52 11.10 2.48 -15.31
N VAL A 53 12.26 3.13 -15.45
CA VAL A 53 13.07 3.10 -16.66
C VAL A 53 14.29 2.23 -16.40
N ARG A 54 14.49 1.22 -17.24
CA ARG A 54 15.69 0.40 -17.34
C ARG A 54 16.25 0.53 -18.75
N GLU A 55 17.46 0.04 -18.96
CA GLU A 55 18.14 0.10 -20.26
C GLU A 55 17.33 -0.58 -21.38
N ASP A 56 16.62 -1.66 -21.04
CA ASP A 56 15.88 -2.52 -21.97
C ASP A 56 14.35 -2.32 -21.94
N ALA A 57 13.83 -1.59 -20.94
CA ALA A 57 12.39 -1.54 -20.71
C ALA A 57 11.93 -0.28 -19.97
N ILE A 58 10.75 0.20 -20.35
CA ILE A 58 9.96 1.16 -19.58
C ILE A 58 8.76 0.41 -19.02
N ARG A 59 8.58 0.43 -17.70
CA ARG A 59 7.44 -0.20 -17.02
C ARG A 59 6.62 0.84 -16.28
N LEU A 60 5.31 0.75 -16.42
CA LEU A 60 4.36 1.62 -15.73
C LEU A 60 3.66 0.82 -14.64
N TYR A 61 3.64 1.38 -13.44
CA TYR A 61 2.91 0.86 -12.28
C TYR A 61 1.77 1.82 -11.95
N GLY A 62 0.55 1.32 -11.87
CA GLY A 62 -0.67 2.11 -11.72
C GLY A 62 -1.35 1.94 -10.38
N PHE A 63 -1.90 3.04 -9.88
CA PHE A 63 -2.56 3.12 -8.58
C PHE A 63 -3.80 3.99 -8.66
N LEU A 64 -4.86 3.66 -7.89
CA LEU A 64 -6.10 4.45 -7.87
C LEU A 64 -5.94 5.78 -7.13
N SER A 65 -4.90 5.90 -6.31
CA SER A 65 -4.60 7.11 -5.55
C SER A 65 -3.11 7.41 -5.52
N ASP A 66 -2.77 8.68 -5.32
CA ASP A 66 -1.38 9.09 -5.09
C ASP A 66 -0.81 8.48 -3.80
N THR A 67 -1.63 8.33 -2.75
CA THR A 67 -1.24 7.68 -1.49
C THR A 67 -0.78 6.24 -1.70
N GLU A 68 -1.50 5.47 -2.52
CA GLU A 68 -1.13 4.09 -2.84
C GLU A 68 0.18 4.03 -3.64
N ARG A 69 0.39 4.95 -4.60
CA ARG A 69 1.66 5.11 -5.32
C ARG A 69 2.81 5.45 -4.38
N ASP A 70 2.58 6.35 -3.43
CA ASP A 70 3.62 6.80 -2.51
C ASP A 70 4.02 5.70 -1.53
N TRP A 71 3.08 4.85 -1.10
CA TRP A 71 3.38 3.61 -0.39
C TRP A 71 4.21 2.64 -1.24
N PHE A 72 3.87 2.45 -2.50
CA PHE A 72 4.66 1.62 -3.42
C PHE A 72 6.10 2.10 -3.55
N ARG A 73 6.32 3.42 -3.68
CA ARG A 73 7.66 4.02 -3.71
C ARG A 73 8.40 3.85 -2.38
N LEU A 74 7.74 4.16 -1.28
CA LEU A 74 8.32 4.10 0.06
C LEU A 74 8.80 2.69 0.40
N MET A 75 7.98 1.67 0.12
CA MET A 75 8.34 0.29 0.41
C MET A 75 9.59 -0.16 -0.35
N GLN A 76 9.84 0.35 -1.55
CA GLN A 76 11.02 0.00 -2.35
C GLN A 76 12.34 0.56 -1.81
N VAL A 77 12.30 1.51 -0.86
CA VAL A 77 13.49 1.94 -0.13
C VAL A 77 14.03 0.81 0.76
N VAL A 78 13.14 -0.11 1.19
CA VAL A 78 13.53 -1.24 2.04
C VAL A 78 14.24 -2.30 1.20
N GLN A 79 15.47 -2.63 1.59
CA GLN A 79 16.26 -3.62 0.87
C GLN A 79 15.54 -4.97 0.82
N GLY A 80 15.39 -5.52 -0.40
CA GLY A 80 14.67 -6.77 -0.66
C GLY A 80 13.22 -6.56 -1.12
N VAL A 81 12.73 -5.33 -1.14
CA VAL A 81 11.41 -5.00 -1.68
C VAL A 81 11.56 -4.39 -3.08
N GLY A 82 11.29 -5.20 -4.10
CA GLY A 82 11.13 -4.70 -5.47
C GLY A 82 9.66 -4.49 -5.84
N ALA A 83 9.41 -3.95 -7.03
CA ALA A 83 8.07 -3.67 -7.55
C ALA A 83 7.07 -4.83 -7.39
N LYS A 84 7.49 -6.08 -7.69
CA LYS A 84 6.62 -7.26 -7.56
C LYS A 84 6.16 -7.50 -6.12
N VAL A 85 7.07 -7.37 -5.15
CA VAL A 85 6.76 -7.54 -3.73
C VAL A 85 5.90 -6.38 -3.23
N ALA A 86 6.21 -5.14 -3.64
CA ALA A 86 5.41 -3.97 -3.29
C ALA A 86 3.97 -4.08 -3.82
N LEU A 87 3.76 -4.51 -5.07
CA LEU A 87 2.42 -4.78 -5.61
C LEU A 87 1.72 -5.92 -4.84
N ALA A 88 2.43 -6.98 -4.47
CA ALA A 88 1.87 -8.06 -3.66
C ALA A 88 1.40 -7.58 -2.28
N ILE A 89 2.16 -6.68 -1.64
CA ILE A 89 1.75 -6.04 -0.38
C ILE A 89 0.48 -5.22 -0.60
N LEU A 90 0.40 -4.41 -1.67
CA LEU A 90 -0.80 -3.62 -1.99
C LEU A 90 -2.00 -4.46 -2.48
N SER A 91 -1.75 -5.69 -2.94
CA SER A 91 -2.79 -6.69 -3.18
C SER A 91 -3.36 -7.24 -1.86
N THR A 92 -2.57 -7.31 -0.79
CA THR A 92 -3.02 -7.79 0.53
C THR A 92 -3.57 -6.67 1.41
N PHE A 93 -2.96 -5.49 1.41
CA PHE A 93 -3.30 -4.36 2.27
C PHE A 93 -3.78 -3.14 1.51
N GLU A 94 -4.78 -2.46 2.07
CA GLU A 94 -4.98 -1.05 1.76
C GLU A 94 -3.91 -0.19 2.45
N PRO A 95 -3.59 1.00 1.92
CA PRO A 95 -2.62 1.92 2.53
C PRO A 95 -2.80 2.16 4.03
N GLY A 96 -4.04 2.37 4.50
CA GLY A 96 -4.32 2.59 5.92
C GLY A 96 -4.07 1.34 6.78
N ALA A 97 -4.49 0.17 6.32
CA ALA A 97 -4.25 -1.09 7.02
C ALA A 97 -2.75 -1.43 7.10
N LEU A 98 -1.99 -1.15 6.02
CA LEU A 98 -0.54 -1.30 6.01
C LEU A 98 0.13 -0.33 6.99
N ALA A 99 -0.30 0.94 7.02
CA ALA A 99 0.20 1.95 7.95
C ALA A 99 0.01 1.49 9.40
N THR A 100 -1.19 1.00 9.75
CA THR A 100 -1.49 0.48 11.08
C THR A 100 -0.60 -0.71 11.42
N ALA A 101 -0.48 -1.70 10.54
CA ALA A 101 0.35 -2.89 10.79
C ALA A 101 1.84 -2.53 11.00
N ILE A 102 2.35 -1.54 10.26
CA ILE A 102 3.71 -1.03 10.45
C ILE A 102 3.84 -0.28 11.78
N ALA A 103 2.89 0.60 12.11
CA ALA A 103 2.91 1.40 13.34
C ALA A 103 2.84 0.54 14.61
N THR A 104 2.03 -0.52 14.59
CA THR A 104 1.91 -1.49 15.70
C THR A 104 3.01 -2.54 15.71
N GLY A 105 3.83 -2.61 14.67
CA GLY A 105 4.88 -3.62 14.54
C GLY A 105 4.34 -5.03 14.31
N ASP A 106 3.15 -5.17 13.74
CA ASP A 106 2.50 -6.46 13.43
C ASP A 106 3.14 -7.14 12.21
N LYS A 107 4.31 -7.73 12.45
CA LYS A 107 5.09 -8.47 11.44
C LYS A 107 4.34 -9.70 10.93
N ALA A 108 3.48 -10.30 11.74
CA ALA A 108 2.71 -11.49 11.37
C ALA A 108 1.68 -11.13 10.30
N ALA A 109 0.97 -10.00 10.49
CA ALA A 109 0.09 -9.47 9.45
C ALA A 109 0.87 -9.18 8.17
N VAL A 110 1.96 -8.41 8.24
CA VAL A 110 2.75 -8.03 7.04
C VAL A 110 3.30 -9.25 6.29
N SER A 111 3.65 -10.33 7.00
CA SER A 111 4.12 -11.60 6.40
C SER A 111 3.04 -12.37 5.63
N ARG A 112 1.76 -11.96 5.66
CA ARG A 112 0.70 -12.55 4.84
C ARG A 112 0.80 -12.17 3.37
N ALA A 113 1.50 -11.08 3.04
CA ALA A 113 1.70 -10.67 1.66
C ALA A 113 2.60 -11.68 0.92
N PRO A 114 2.21 -12.18 -0.26
CA PRO A 114 3.03 -13.11 -1.02
C PRO A 114 4.43 -12.56 -1.31
N GLY A 115 5.46 -13.36 -1.04
CA GLY A 115 6.86 -12.94 -1.19
C GLY A 115 7.43 -12.16 0.00
N VAL A 116 6.66 -11.95 1.08
CA VAL A 116 7.13 -11.31 2.31
C VAL A 116 7.36 -12.36 3.40
N GLY A 117 8.61 -12.77 3.58
CA GLY A 117 9.01 -13.66 4.68
C GLY A 117 9.19 -12.93 6.02
N PRO A 118 9.34 -13.66 7.14
CA PRO A 118 9.43 -13.07 8.49
C PRO A 118 10.54 -12.02 8.65
N LYS A 119 11.71 -12.26 8.04
CA LYS A 119 12.84 -11.31 8.05
C LYS A 119 12.50 -10.01 7.30
N LEU A 120 11.84 -10.12 6.16
CA LEU A 120 11.46 -8.96 5.36
C LEU A 120 10.34 -8.17 6.04
N ALA A 121 9.35 -8.85 6.64
CA ALA A 121 8.31 -8.21 7.44
C ALA A 121 8.89 -7.45 8.63
N GLN A 122 9.84 -8.04 9.37
CA GLN A 122 10.55 -7.34 10.45
C GLN A 122 11.25 -6.08 9.95
N ARG A 123 11.92 -6.17 8.81
CA ARG A 123 12.63 -5.03 8.21
C ARG A 123 11.66 -3.92 7.77
N LEU A 124 10.58 -4.29 7.08
CA LEU A 124 9.51 -3.37 6.68
C LEU A 124 8.95 -2.61 7.89
N CYS A 125 8.53 -3.31 8.94
CA CYS A 125 8.00 -2.66 10.15
C CYS A 125 9.03 -1.75 10.83
N ALA A 126 10.31 -2.15 10.88
CA ALA A 126 11.35 -1.35 11.53
C ALA A 126 11.73 -0.10 10.73
N GLU A 127 11.95 -0.23 9.42
CA GLU A 127 12.46 0.87 8.58
C GLU A 127 11.38 1.88 8.18
N LEU A 128 10.11 1.46 8.15
CA LEU A 128 8.99 2.29 7.71
C LEU A 128 8.16 2.89 8.85
N LYS A 129 8.40 2.49 10.12
CA LYS A 129 7.61 2.95 11.28
C LYS A 129 7.40 4.46 11.32
N ASP A 130 8.47 5.21 11.09
CA ASP A 130 8.48 6.67 11.18
C ASP A 130 8.43 7.36 9.79
N LYS A 131 8.20 6.58 8.73
CA LYS A 131 8.24 7.05 7.34
C LYS A 131 6.91 6.92 6.60
N ALA A 132 5.86 6.46 7.28
CA ALA A 132 4.54 6.32 6.68
C ALA A 132 4.12 7.64 6.01
N PRO A 133 3.61 7.62 4.76
CA PRO A 133 3.19 8.85 4.09
C PRO A 133 2.11 9.55 4.91
N ALA A 134 2.25 10.87 5.09
CA ALA A 134 1.40 11.70 5.95
C ALA A 134 -0.10 11.71 5.56
N PHE A 135 -0.47 11.06 4.46
CA PHE A 135 -1.83 10.99 3.91
C PHE A 135 -2.48 9.61 4.03
N GLY A 136 -1.85 8.66 4.73
CA GLY A 136 -2.61 7.54 5.28
C GLY A 136 -3.51 8.10 6.37
N HIS A 137 -4.83 8.09 6.18
CA HIS A 137 -5.77 8.31 7.28
C HIS A 137 -5.50 7.23 8.34
N VAL A 138 -4.57 7.51 9.25
CA VAL A 138 -4.61 6.92 10.57
C VAL A 138 -5.80 7.59 11.21
N ASP A 139 -6.80 6.80 11.60
CA ASP A 139 -7.91 7.31 12.38
C ASP A 139 -7.30 8.13 13.54
N PRO A 140 -7.62 9.43 13.66
CA PRO A 140 -7.05 10.28 14.69
C PRO A 140 -7.21 9.68 16.09
N GLY A 141 -8.31 8.95 16.33
CA GLY A 141 -8.55 8.24 17.57
C GLY A 141 -7.55 7.09 17.79
N VAL A 142 -7.19 6.34 16.74
CA VAL A 142 -6.20 5.26 16.82
C VAL A 142 -4.78 5.81 16.98
N ALA A 143 -4.44 6.90 16.27
CA ALA A 143 -3.16 7.58 16.42
C ALA A 143 -2.99 8.15 17.84
N GLN A 144 -4.03 8.79 18.38
CA GLN A 144 -4.04 9.35 19.73
C GLN A 144 -3.99 8.26 20.80
N LEU A 145 -4.74 7.17 20.65
CA LEU A 145 -4.65 6.03 21.57
C LEU A 145 -3.26 5.39 21.55
N ALA A 146 -2.68 5.17 20.37
CA ALA A 146 -1.36 4.56 20.25
C ALA A 146 -0.26 5.43 20.89
N SER A 147 -0.35 6.76 20.71
CA SER A 147 0.54 7.72 21.36
C SER A 147 0.34 7.76 22.88
N ALA A 148 -0.91 7.74 23.35
CA ALA A 148 -1.22 7.80 24.78
C ALA A 148 -0.85 6.51 25.53
N LEU A 149 -0.92 5.35 24.86
CA LEU A 149 -0.43 4.06 25.35
C LEU A 149 1.09 4.06 25.51
N GLN A 150 1.83 4.60 24.53
CA GLN A 150 3.30 4.69 24.58
C GLN A 150 3.76 5.66 25.67
N ASP A 151 3.07 6.78 25.86
CA ASP A 151 3.43 7.79 26.86
C ASP A 151 2.92 7.47 28.28
N LYS A 152 2.24 6.33 28.50
CA LYS A 152 1.52 6.01 29.76
C LYS A 152 0.64 7.16 30.26
N LYS A 153 0.05 7.95 29.36
CA LYS A 153 -0.78 9.11 29.68
C LYS A 153 -2.28 8.80 29.77
N LEU A 154 -2.67 7.53 29.69
CA LEU A 154 -4.06 7.13 29.75
C LEU A 154 -4.58 7.15 31.19
N PRO A 155 -5.82 7.64 31.42
CA PRO A 155 -6.53 7.40 32.66
C PRO A 155 -6.63 5.90 32.95
N GLN A 156 -6.36 5.50 34.19
CA GLN A 156 -6.32 4.09 34.63
C GLN A 156 -7.51 3.24 34.14
N PRO A 157 -8.77 3.72 34.17
CA PRO A 157 -9.91 2.93 33.70
C PRO A 157 -9.85 2.56 32.21
N VAL A 158 -9.22 3.41 31.39
CA VAL A 158 -9.07 3.18 29.94
C VAL A 158 -7.95 2.18 29.67
N ALA A 159 -6.85 2.27 30.43
CA ALA A 159 -5.75 1.31 30.35
C ALA A 159 -6.21 -0.12 30.73
N ASP A 160 -7.04 -0.23 31.76
CA ASP A 160 -7.58 -1.50 32.24
C ASP A 160 -8.55 -2.12 31.21
N ALA A 161 -9.39 -1.31 30.57
CA ALA A 161 -10.31 -1.76 29.53
C ALA A 161 -9.57 -2.25 28.26
N VAL A 162 -8.51 -1.55 27.84
CA VAL A 162 -7.67 -1.97 26.70
C VAL A 162 -6.94 -3.28 27.01
N SER A 163 -6.43 -3.44 28.24
CA SER A 163 -5.79 -4.67 28.69
C SER A 163 -6.76 -5.86 28.74
N ALA A 164 -8.00 -5.63 29.18
CA ALA A 164 -9.04 -6.65 29.19
C ALA A 164 -9.42 -7.11 27.78
N LEU A 165 -9.57 -6.18 26.83
CA LEU A 165 -9.87 -6.50 25.42
C LEU A 165 -8.71 -7.24 24.74
N ALA A 166 -7.46 -6.86 25.00
CA ALA A 166 -6.29 -7.53 24.44
C ALA A 166 -6.14 -8.98 24.93
N ASN A 167 -6.61 -9.28 26.15
CA ASN A 167 -6.57 -10.62 26.73
C ASN A 167 -7.82 -11.47 26.40
N LEU A 168 -8.85 -10.88 25.78
CA LEU A 168 -10.08 -11.62 25.45
C LEU A 168 -10.01 -12.37 24.11
N GLY A 169 -9.06 -12.04 23.23
CA GLY A 169 -8.82 -12.76 21.96
C GLY A 169 -9.91 -12.56 20.92
#